data_AF-A0A0H3B5P7-F1
#
_entry.id   AF-A0A0H3B5P7-F1
#
_cell.length_a   1.000
_cell.length_b   1.000
_cell.length_c   1.000
_cell.angle_alpha   90.00
_cell.angle_beta   90.00
_cell.angle_gamma   90.00
#
_symmetry.space_group_name_H-M   'P 1'
#
loop_
_entity.id
_entity.type
_entity.pdbx_description
1 polymer ?
#
loop_
_entity_poly.entity_id
_entity_poly.type
_entity_poly.pdbx_seq_one_letter_code
_entity_poly.pdbx_strand_id
1 'polypeptide(L)'
;MATSQTKELPRPQLFTVMTRYIPGLVLTGVITGLALNVGDMPWFINMGLGALTLAILFGIIVGNTLYPWLQPVCSDGVVYAKQYLLRLGIILYGFRLTFQQVADVGATGMVIDLLTLSSTFILACWLGKRVFGLDQQTVMLIGAGSSICGAAAIMATEPVLKADASKVAVAVATVVIFGTLAIFVYPWLYQLNLHYQWLPFSQETFGIFAGSTIHEVAQVVAAGHAIGPDAENAAVITKMIRVMMLAPFLLLLSAYLGRSRIKTSGEKREKSAITIPWFAVIFILMAGFNSLNLLPAVWVNHLITLDTILLAMAMAALGLTTHIGSIRQAGVKPLLLALLLFIWLLVGGTGINLFVQHIALV
;
A
#
# COMPACT_ATOMS: atom_id res chain seq x y z
N MET A 1 51.28 46.30 -11.56
CA MET A 1 49.81 46.40 -11.61
C MET A 1 49.34 45.56 -12.79
N ALA A 2 48.37 44.66 -12.56
CA ALA A 2 47.68 43.73 -13.49
C ALA A 2 47.93 42.24 -13.18
N THR A 3 47.27 41.76 -12.12
CA THR A 3 46.99 40.34 -11.88
C THR A 3 45.93 39.87 -12.88
N SER A 4 46.26 38.92 -13.76
CA SER A 4 45.31 38.30 -14.68
C SER A 4 44.38 37.37 -13.90
N GLN A 5 43.13 37.78 -13.68
CA GLN A 5 42.07 36.91 -13.20
C GLN A 5 41.61 36.02 -14.36
N THR A 6 41.98 34.73 -14.32
CA THR A 6 41.36 33.70 -15.16
C THR A 6 39.93 33.47 -14.66
N LYS A 7 38.97 33.96 -15.43
CA LYS A 7 37.54 33.75 -15.23
C LYS A 7 37.22 32.28 -15.53
N GLU A 8 37.12 31.46 -14.49
CA GLU A 8 36.65 30.07 -14.63
C GLU A 8 35.23 30.07 -15.24
N LEU A 9 35.09 29.40 -16.38
CA LEU A 9 33.78 29.15 -17.00
C LEU A 9 32.99 28.18 -16.11
N PRO A 10 31.70 28.44 -15.83
CA PRO A 10 30.88 27.53 -15.04
C PRO A 10 30.73 26.19 -15.78
N ARG A 11 31.28 25.11 -15.20
CA ARG A 11 31.03 23.73 -15.62
C ARG A 11 29.52 23.46 -15.65
N PRO A 12 29.01 22.61 -16.56
CA PRO A 12 27.58 22.41 -16.74
C PRO A 12 26.97 21.79 -15.47
N GLN A 13 26.34 22.62 -14.64
CA GLN A 13 25.79 22.23 -13.34
C GLN A 13 24.74 21.12 -13.43
N LEU A 14 24.10 20.94 -14.60
CA LEU A 14 23.09 19.91 -14.83
C LEU A 14 23.65 18.48 -14.74
N PHE A 15 24.85 18.25 -15.26
CA PHE A 15 25.45 16.90 -15.31
C PHE A 15 25.81 16.42 -13.90
N THR A 16 26.34 17.31 -13.06
CA THR A 16 26.71 17.03 -11.67
C THR A 16 25.48 16.74 -10.79
N VAL A 17 24.33 17.35 -11.09
CA VAL A 17 23.07 17.13 -10.36
C VAL A 17 22.47 15.76 -10.68
N MET A 18 22.46 15.34 -11.95
CA MET A 18 21.95 14.00 -12.30
C MET A 18 22.85 12.87 -11.76
N THR A 19 24.17 13.04 -11.81
CA THR A 19 25.11 12.04 -11.28
C THR A 19 24.97 11.79 -9.78
N ARG A 20 24.38 12.74 -9.04
CA ARG A 20 24.18 12.64 -7.59
C ARG A 20 23.08 11.65 -7.18
N TYR A 21 22.07 11.44 -8.04
CA TYR A 21 20.96 10.52 -7.76
C TYR A 21 21.24 9.09 -8.20
N ILE A 22 22.11 8.90 -9.20
CA ILE A 22 22.38 7.60 -9.83
C ILE A 22 22.77 6.52 -8.80
N PRO A 23 23.70 6.74 -7.86
CA PRO A 23 24.14 5.68 -6.95
C PRO A 23 22.99 5.09 -6.10
N GLY A 24 22.14 5.96 -5.54
CA GLY A 24 20.99 5.53 -4.75
C GLY A 24 19.88 4.88 -5.57
N LEU A 25 19.69 5.34 -6.82
CA LEU A 25 18.75 4.71 -7.75
C LEU A 25 19.23 3.33 -8.19
N VAL A 26 20.52 3.17 -8.46
CA VAL A 26 21.10 1.86 -8.78
C VAL A 26 20.98 0.93 -7.58
N LEU A 27 21.29 1.39 -6.37
CA LEU A 27 21.14 0.57 -5.16
C LEU A 27 19.71 0.06 -4.96
N THR A 28 18.73 0.96 -5.06
CA THR A 28 17.30 0.59 -4.93
C THR A 28 16.83 -0.28 -6.09
N GLY A 29 17.36 -0.06 -7.30
CA GLY A 29 17.10 -0.87 -8.49
C GLY A 29 17.65 -2.29 -8.36
N VAL A 30 18.86 -2.47 -7.82
CA VAL A 30 19.46 -3.79 -7.56
C VAL A 30 18.63 -4.56 -6.53
N ILE A 31 18.26 -3.93 -5.42
CA ILE A 31 17.41 -4.55 -4.40
C ILE A 31 16.06 -4.94 -5.00
N THR A 32 15.49 -4.09 -5.85
CA THR A 32 14.23 -4.35 -6.56
C THR A 32 14.37 -5.53 -7.52
N GLY A 33 15.44 -5.59 -8.32
CA GLY A 33 15.70 -6.71 -9.21
C GLY A 33 15.79 -8.03 -8.44
N LEU A 34 16.46 -8.04 -7.30
CA LEU A 34 16.51 -9.21 -6.41
C LEU A 34 15.11 -9.56 -5.87
N ALA A 35 14.35 -8.58 -5.40
CA ALA A 35 13.01 -8.79 -4.86
C ALA A 35 12.03 -9.35 -5.90
N LEU A 36 12.10 -8.89 -7.16
CA LEU A 36 11.28 -9.40 -8.25
C LEU A 36 11.65 -10.84 -8.60
N ASN A 37 12.94 -11.13 -8.80
CA ASN A 37 13.41 -12.48 -9.12
C ASN A 37 13.07 -13.49 -8.01
N VAL A 38 13.18 -13.08 -6.74
CA VAL A 38 12.83 -13.94 -5.60
C VAL A 38 11.30 -14.08 -5.47
N GLY A 39 10.55 -13.01 -5.72
CA GLY A 39 9.09 -13.01 -5.67
C GLY A 39 8.43 -13.93 -6.70
N ASP A 40 9.09 -14.15 -7.84
CA ASP A 40 8.60 -15.05 -8.90
C ASP A 40 8.88 -16.53 -8.59
N MET A 41 9.62 -16.85 -7.53
CA MET A 41 9.88 -18.24 -7.14
C MET A 41 8.63 -18.86 -6.47
N PRO A 42 8.27 -20.13 -6.80
CA PRO A 42 7.07 -20.77 -6.28
C PRO A 42 6.95 -20.75 -4.75
N TRP A 43 8.07 -20.87 -4.03
CA TRP A 43 8.07 -20.86 -2.58
C TRP A 43 7.57 -19.53 -2.01
N PHE A 44 7.99 -18.39 -2.56
CA PHE A 44 7.59 -17.06 -2.09
C PHE A 44 6.15 -16.71 -2.51
N ILE A 45 5.73 -17.16 -3.70
CA ILE A 45 4.34 -17.06 -4.16
C ILE A 45 3.40 -17.81 -3.21
N ASN A 46 3.77 -19.03 -2.81
CA ASN A 46 2.97 -19.83 -1.87
C ASN A 46 2.93 -19.23 -0.46
N MET A 47 3.92 -18.43 -0.09
CA MET A 47 3.91 -17.62 1.14
C MET A 47 3.16 -16.28 0.96
N GLY A 48 2.71 -15.96 -0.26
CA GLY A 48 2.09 -14.69 -0.67
C GLY A 48 2.91 -13.46 -0.31
N LEU A 49 4.24 -13.59 -0.33
CA LEU A 49 5.16 -12.49 -0.19
C LEU A 49 5.31 -11.79 -1.56
N GLY A 50 4.59 -10.69 -1.74
CA GLY A 50 4.65 -9.89 -2.96
C GLY A 50 6.00 -9.19 -3.14
N ALA A 51 6.31 -8.79 -4.38
CA ALA A 51 7.56 -8.11 -4.72
C ALA A 51 7.79 -6.84 -3.87
N LEU A 52 6.75 -6.08 -3.54
CA LEU A 52 6.82 -4.89 -2.70
C LEU A 52 7.26 -5.22 -1.27
N THR A 53 6.69 -6.28 -0.69
CA THR A 53 7.05 -6.80 0.62
C THR A 53 8.50 -7.27 0.65
N LEU A 54 8.93 -8.04 -0.36
CA LEU A 54 10.32 -8.49 -0.45
C LEU A 54 11.29 -7.32 -0.62
N ALA A 55 10.93 -6.31 -1.42
CA ALA A 55 11.75 -5.14 -1.62
C ALA A 55 11.98 -4.35 -0.32
N ILE A 56 10.94 -4.13 0.50
CA ILE A 56 11.13 -3.47 1.81
C ILE A 56 11.93 -4.36 2.78
N LEU A 57 11.72 -5.68 2.80
CA LEU A 57 12.46 -6.59 3.68
C LEU A 57 13.96 -6.62 3.32
N PHE A 58 14.29 -6.78 2.04
CA PHE A 58 15.66 -6.69 1.55
C PHE A 58 16.26 -5.31 1.79
N GLY A 59 15.46 -4.25 1.59
CA GLY A 59 15.83 -2.89 1.95
C GLY A 59 16.21 -2.74 3.42
N ILE A 60 15.43 -3.31 4.36
CA ILE A 60 15.72 -3.29 5.80
C ILE A 60 17.03 -4.04 6.09
N ILE A 61 17.23 -5.22 5.49
CA ILE A 61 18.43 -6.03 5.69
C ILE A 61 19.67 -5.22 5.24
N VAL A 62 19.65 -4.68 4.02
CA VAL A 62 20.74 -3.86 3.48
C VAL A 62 20.90 -2.56 4.29
N GLY A 63 19.79 -1.95 4.70
CA GLY A 63 19.69 -0.73 5.50
C GLY A 63 20.40 -0.80 6.85
N ASN A 64 20.39 -1.97 7.47
CA ASN A 64 21.01 -2.22 8.78
C ASN A 64 22.37 -2.93 8.69
N THR A 65 22.89 -3.19 7.48
CA THR A 65 24.18 -3.87 7.28
C THR A 65 25.14 -3.04 6.44
N LEU A 66 24.87 -2.90 5.14
CA LEU A 66 25.76 -2.28 4.16
C LEU A 66 25.47 -0.78 3.96
N TYR A 67 24.21 -0.37 4.07
CA TYR A 67 23.79 0.99 3.77
C TYR A 67 24.47 2.08 4.61
N PRO A 68 24.79 1.90 5.91
CA PRO A 68 25.50 2.93 6.68
C PRO A 68 26.83 3.38 6.04
N TRP A 69 27.50 2.47 5.31
CA TRP A 69 28.73 2.75 4.58
C TRP A 69 28.48 3.41 3.22
N LEU A 70 27.36 3.08 2.57
CA LEU A 70 26.96 3.59 1.25
C LEU A 70 26.18 4.91 1.33
N GLN A 71 25.63 5.24 2.49
CA GLN A 71 24.72 6.37 2.71
C GLN A 71 25.29 7.71 2.22
N PRO A 72 26.57 8.07 2.45
CA PRO A 72 27.11 9.36 2.01
C PRO A 72 27.04 9.58 0.49
N VAL A 73 27.03 8.51 -0.31
CA VAL A 73 27.01 8.56 -1.78
C VAL A 73 25.62 8.27 -2.33
N CYS A 74 24.81 7.46 -1.62
CA CYS A 74 23.52 6.96 -2.12
C CYS A 74 22.30 7.76 -1.62
N SER A 75 22.45 8.59 -0.59
CA SER A 75 21.30 9.17 0.14
C SER A 75 20.30 9.92 -0.74
N ASP A 76 20.79 10.73 -1.67
CA ASP A 76 19.91 11.57 -2.49
C ASP A 76 19.06 10.73 -3.46
N GLY A 77 19.67 9.70 -4.06
CA GLY A 77 18.95 8.75 -4.91
C GLY A 77 17.93 7.91 -4.14
N VAL A 78 18.25 7.50 -2.91
CA VAL A 78 17.31 6.78 -2.03
C VAL A 78 16.13 7.66 -1.65
N VAL A 79 16.35 8.92 -1.28
CA VAL A 79 15.26 9.87 -0.99
C VAL A 79 14.42 10.13 -2.23
N TYR A 80 15.05 10.25 -3.40
CA TYR A 80 14.35 10.41 -4.67
C TYR A 80 13.43 9.23 -4.97
N ALA A 81 13.93 7.99 -4.83
CA ALA A 81 13.14 6.77 -5.00
C ALA A 81 11.94 6.73 -4.03
N LYS A 82 12.19 7.00 -2.74
CA LYS A 82 11.15 7.01 -1.70
C LYS A 82 10.02 7.99 -2.01
N GLN A 83 10.31 9.17 -2.55
CA GLN A 83 9.32 10.24 -2.73
C GLN A 83 8.72 10.32 -4.13
N TYR A 84 9.55 10.31 -5.17
CA TYR A 84 9.13 10.57 -6.54
C TYR A 84 8.74 9.29 -7.27
N LEU A 85 9.56 8.25 -7.18
CA LEU A 85 9.22 6.96 -7.82
C LEU A 85 7.99 6.33 -7.17
N LEU A 86 7.79 6.51 -5.86
CA LEU A 86 6.56 6.09 -5.18
C LEU A 86 5.31 6.72 -5.80
N ARG A 87 5.31 8.06 -5.96
CA ARG A 87 4.17 8.79 -6.51
C ARG A 87 3.91 8.41 -7.96
N LEU A 88 4.98 8.26 -8.75
CA LEU A 88 4.89 7.83 -10.13
C LEU A 88 4.35 6.39 -10.23
N GLY A 89 4.82 5.49 -9.39
CA GLY A 89 4.32 4.12 -9.28
C GLY A 89 2.82 4.08 -8.95
N ILE A 90 2.36 4.87 -7.97
CA ILE A 90 0.92 4.96 -7.64
C ILE A 90 0.11 5.52 -8.81
N ILE A 91 0.63 6.51 -9.55
CA ILE A 91 -0.04 7.05 -10.74
C ILE A 91 -0.19 5.96 -11.80
N LEU A 92 0.88 5.22 -12.10
CA LEU A 92 0.87 4.14 -13.09
C LEU A 92 0.05 2.93 -12.64
N TYR A 93 -0.09 2.71 -11.34
CA TYR A 93 -0.99 1.68 -10.79
C TYR A 93 -2.44 1.84 -11.29
N GLY A 94 -2.84 3.06 -11.68
CA GLY A 94 -4.15 3.30 -12.30
C GLY A 94 -4.42 2.48 -13.56
N PHE A 95 -3.38 2.06 -14.29
CA PHE A 95 -3.50 1.19 -15.47
C PHE A 95 -3.85 -0.26 -15.16
N ARG A 96 -3.83 -0.67 -13.88
CA ARG A 96 -4.30 -2.01 -13.47
C ARG A 96 -5.80 -2.14 -13.45
N LEU A 97 -6.53 -1.03 -13.64
CA LEU A 97 -7.95 -0.94 -13.37
C LEU A 97 -8.71 -0.27 -14.50
N THR A 98 -9.95 -0.72 -14.69
CA THR A 98 -10.92 -0.13 -15.60
C THR A 98 -12.27 0.03 -14.88
N PHE A 99 -13.05 1.04 -15.25
CA PHE A 99 -14.40 1.24 -14.70
C PHE A 99 -15.36 0.13 -15.12
N GLN A 100 -15.07 -0.59 -16.20
CA GLN A 100 -15.79 -1.79 -16.61
C GLN A 100 -15.61 -2.90 -15.57
N GLN A 101 -14.37 -3.20 -15.14
CA GLN A 101 -14.12 -4.17 -14.07
C GLN A 101 -14.79 -3.79 -12.75
N VAL A 102 -14.89 -2.49 -12.45
CA VAL A 102 -15.63 -2.01 -11.27
C VAL A 102 -17.14 -2.25 -11.43
N ALA A 103 -17.67 -2.03 -12.63
CA ALA A 103 -19.07 -2.26 -12.94
C ALA A 103 -19.44 -3.75 -12.89
N ASP A 104 -18.53 -4.65 -13.26
CA ASP A 104 -18.77 -6.11 -13.25
C ASP A 104 -19.08 -6.66 -11.85
N VAL A 105 -18.40 -6.17 -10.81
CA VAL A 105 -18.69 -6.52 -9.40
C VAL A 105 -19.95 -5.81 -8.87
N GLY A 106 -20.37 -4.75 -9.54
CA GLY A 106 -21.59 -4.03 -9.26
C GLY A 106 -21.59 -3.22 -7.96
N ALA A 107 -22.74 -2.63 -7.67
CA ALA A 107 -22.94 -1.79 -6.48
C ALA A 107 -22.72 -2.57 -5.17
N THR A 108 -23.03 -3.87 -5.16
CA THR A 108 -22.90 -4.74 -3.98
C THR A 108 -21.47 -4.81 -3.48
N GLY A 109 -20.49 -5.12 -4.35
CA GLY A 109 -19.09 -5.17 -3.93
C GLY A 109 -18.54 -3.80 -3.56
N MET A 110 -18.95 -2.73 -4.24
CA MET A 110 -18.58 -1.36 -3.85
C MET A 110 -19.08 -0.99 -2.45
N VAL A 111 -20.30 -1.36 -2.08
CA VAL A 111 -20.85 -1.12 -0.74
C VAL A 111 -20.13 -1.96 0.30
N ILE A 112 -19.84 -3.23 0.02
CA ILE A 112 -19.06 -4.12 0.90
C ILE A 112 -17.69 -3.51 1.18
N ASP A 113 -16.97 -3.07 0.14
CA ASP A 113 -15.66 -2.45 0.29
C ASP A 113 -15.73 -1.14 1.07
N LEU A 114 -16.72 -0.28 0.78
CA LEU A 114 -16.89 0.99 1.48
C LEU A 114 -17.12 0.76 2.98
N LEU A 115 -18.01 -0.17 3.33
CA LEU A 115 -18.32 -0.52 4.71
C LEU A 115 -17.11 -1.17 5.41
N THR A 116 -16.42 -2.09 4.72
CA THR A 116 -15.25 -2.79 5.29
C THR A 116 -14.08 -1.84 5.50
N LEU A 117 -13.80 -0.97 4.53
CA LEU A 117 -12.78 0.08 4.63
C LEU A 117 -13.10 1.05 5.77
N SER A 118 -14.29 1.65 5.76
CA SER A 118 -14.68 2.68 6.73
C SER A 118 -14.71 2.13 8.15
N SER A 119 -15.35 0.97 8.37
CA SER A 119 -15.42 0.33 9.68
C SER A 119 -14.04 -0.06 10.21
N THR A 120 -13.18 -0.67 9.39
CA THR A 120 -11.83 -1.08 9.78
C THR A 120 -10.97 0.12 10.13
N PHE A 121 -11.01 1.19 9.33
CA PHE A 121 -10.22 2.39 9.58
C PHE A 121 -10.68 3.14 10.85
N ILE A 122 -11.99 3.27 11.04
CA ILE A 122 -12.57 3.89 12.25
C ILE A 122 -12.21 3.07 13.49
N LEU A 123 -12.35 1.75 13.40
CA LEU A 123 -12.01 0.84 14.50
C LEU A 123 -10.52 0.91 14.84
N ALA A 124 -9.65 0.97 13.83
CA ALA A 124 -8.21 1.16 14.03
C ALA A 124 -7.92 2.47 14.77
N CYS A 125 -8.53 3.58 14.32
CA CYS A 125 -8.40 4.88 14.95
C CYS A 125 -8.89 4.89 16.40
N TRP A 126 -9.99 4.19 16.68
CA TRP A 126 -10.57 4.11 18.01
C TRP A 126 -9.75 3.22 18.94
N LEU A 127 -9.52 1.95 18.58
CA LEU A 127 -8.74 0.99 19.37
C LEU A 127 -7.31 1.50 19.60
N GLY A 128 -6.65 1.94 18.53
CA GLY A 128 -5.25 2.36 18.58
C GLY A 128 -5.04 3.52 19.55
N LYS A 129 -5.92 4.52 19.54
CA LYS A 129 -5.81 5.69 20.42
C LYS A 129 -6.33 5.43 21.83
N ARG A 130 -7.51 4.79 21.96
CA ARG A 130 -8.21 4.68 23.25
C ARG A 130 -7.80 3.47 24.07
N VAL A 131 -7.44 2.36 23.43
CA VAL A 131 -7.11 1.11 24.12
C VAL A 131 -5.60 0.94 24.23
N PHE A 132 -4.87 1.12 23.12
CA PHE A 132 -3.43 0.88 23.09
C PHE A 132 -2.58 2.12 23.41
N GLY A 133 -3.15 3.32 23.30
CA GLY A 133 -2.43 4.58 23.52
C GLY A 133 -1.30 4.80 22.50
N LEU A 134 -1.50 4.35 21.25
CA LEU A 134 -0.54 4.52 20.17
C LEU A 134 -0.62 5.95 19.58
N ASP A 135 0.50 6.42 19.05
CA ASP A 135 0.55 7.73 18.40
C ASP A 135 -0.26 7.76 17.09
N GLN A 136 -0.69 8.96 16.71
CA GLN A 136 -1.61 9.13 15.59
C GLN A 136 -1.07 8.60 14.26
N GLN A 137 0.24 8.71 13.99
CA GLN A 137 0.81 8.23 12.72
C GLN A 137 0.77 6.71 12.66
N THR A 138 1.22 6.02 13.71
CA THR A 138 1.19 4.55 13.79
C THR A 138 -0.23 4.03 13.62
N VAL A 139 -1.20 4.62 14.33
CA VAL A 139 -2.61 4.20 14.24
C VAL A 139 -3.19 4.39 12.85
N MET A 140 -2.98 5.55 12.23
CA MET A 140 -3.52 5.83 10.90
C MET A 140 -2.84 5.00 9.80
N LEU A 141 -1.53 4.72 9.94
CA LEU A 141 -0.82 3.84 9.01
C LEU A 141 -1.31 2.39 9.10
N ILE A 142 -1.39 1.82 10.31
CA ILE A 142 -1.93 0.47 10.51
C ILE A 142 -3.38 0.39 10.03
N GLY A 143 -4.19 1.40 10.39
CA GLY A 143 -5.57 1.51 9.92
C GLY A 143 -5.68 1.52 8.40
N ALA A 144 -4.92 2.39 7.71
CA ALA A 144 -4.94 2.48 6.25
C ALA A 144 -4.46 1.18 5.57
N GLY A 145 -3.42 0.55 6.13
CA GLY A 145 -2.91 -0.73 5.64
C GLY A 145 -3.94 -1.85 5.75
N SER A 146 -4.56 -2.02 6.92
CA SER A 146 -5.60 -3.03 7.15
C SER A 146 -6.92 -2.73 6.45
N SER A 147 -7.23 -1.45 6.19
CA SER A 147 -8.49 -1.04 5.61
C SER A 147 -8.50 -0.95 4.08
N ILE A 148 -7.37 -1.08 3.37
CA ILE A 148 -7.28 -0.86 1.91
C ILE A 148 -6.50 -1.98 1.21
N CYS A 149 -5.19 -1.79 1.01
CA CYS A 149 -4.35 -2.67 0.19
C CYS A 149 -2.97 -2.96 0.80
N GLY A 150 -2.87 -2.89 2.14
CA GLY A 150 -1.66 -3.26 2.85
C GLY A 150 -0.54 -2.25 2.62
N ALA A 151 0.61 -2.72 2.14
CA ALA A 151 1.82 -1.92 2.02
C ALA A 151 1.64 -0.69 1.12
N ALA A 152 1.00 -0.83 -0.04
CA ALA A 152 0.79 0.29 -0.95
C ALA A 152 -0.07 1.42 -0.33
N ALA A 153 -1.10 1.07 0.45
CA ALA A 153 -1.93 2.05 1.15
C ALA A 153 -1.15 2.78 2.25
N ILE A 154 -0.34 2.06 3.03
CA ILE A 154 0.53 2.64 4.05
C ILE A 154 1.47 3.67 3.42
N MET A 155 2.06 3.32 2.29
CA MET A 155 3.02 4.15 1.57
C MET A 155 2.39 5.38 0.92
N ALA A 156 1.20 5.24 0.35
CA ALA A 156 0.47 6.38 -0.19
C ALA A 156 -0.01 7.32 0.94
N THR A 157 -0.21 6.79 2.14
CA THR A 157 -0.60 7.53 3.35
C THR A 157 0.59 8.23 4.03
N GLU A 158 1.81 7.67 3.93
CA GLU A 158 3.03 8.21 4.55
C GLU A 158 3.28 9.69 4.21
N PRO A 159 3.20 10.16 2.94
CA PRO A 159 3.43 11.56 2.60
C PRO A 159 2.38 12.51 3.16
N VAL A 160 1.15 12.01 3.35
CA VAL A 160 0.03 12.78 3.90
C VAL A 160 0.20 12.97 5.42
N LEU A 161 0.65 11.91 6.11
CA LEU A 161 0.93 11.94 7.55
C LEU A 161 2.30 12.53 7.90
N LYS A 162 3.22 12.60 6.93
CA LYS A 162 4.66 12.83 7.13
C LYS A 162 5.23 11.90 8.19
N ALA A 163 4.92 10.60 8.05
CA ALA A 163 5.24 9.61 9.06
C ALA A 163 6.70 9.15 9.01
N ASP A 164 7.24 8.82 10.18
CA ASP A 164 8.60 8.29 10.30
C ASP A 164 8.73 6.93 9.61
N ALA A 165 9.87 6.67 8.96
CA ALA A 165 10.11 5.42 8.24
C ALA A 165 9.96 4.17 9.12
N SER A 166 10.32 4.27 10.41
CA SER A 166 10.13 3.20 11.39
C SER A 166 8.67 2.83 11.62
N LYS A 167 7.76 3.82 11.72
CA LYS A 167 6.32 3.60 11.89
C LYS A 167 5.70 2.98 10.64
N VAL A 168 6.17 3.42 9.48
CA VAL A 168 5.76 2.88 8.18
C VAL A 168 6.18 1.41 8.09
N ALA A 169 7.43 1.08 8.43
CA ALA A 169 7.91 -0.29 8.45
C ALA A 169 7.16 -1.17 9.47
N VAL A 170 6.85 -0.65 10.66
CA VAL A 170 6.02 -1.36 11.65
C VAL A 170 4.63 -1.66 11.10
N ALA A 171 3.97 -0.68 10.48
CA ALA A 171 2.67 -0.89 9.86
C ALA A 171 2.75 -1.91 8.71
N VAL A 172 3.78 -1.82 7.86
CA VAL A 172 3.99 -2.80 6.77
C VAL A 172 4.20 -4.21 7.35
N ALA A 173 5.02 -4.35 8.40
CA ALA A 173 5.22 -5.64 9.06
C ALA A 173 3.89 -6.23 9.56
N THR A 174 3.01 -5.42 10.15
CA THR A 174 1.72 -5.92 10.63
C THR A 174 0.83 -6.47 9.51
N VAL A 175 0.72 -5.76 8.38
CA VAL A 175 -0.13 -6.22 7.27
C VAL A 175 0.46 -7.43 6.55
N VAL A 176 1.79 -7.55 6.52
CA VAL A 176 2.48 -8.71 5.97
C VAL A 176 2.24 -9.94 6.85
N ILE A 177 2.39 -9.83 8.17
CA ILE A 177 2.17 -10.95 9.09
C ILE A 177 0.74 -11.46 9.00
N PHE A 178 -0.25 -10.58 9.18
CA PHE A 178 -1.66 -10.99 9.18
C PHE A 178 -2.19 -11.31 7.78
N GLY A 179 -1.66 -10.67 6.75
CA GLY A 179 -1.96 -11.01 5.37
C GLY A 179 -1.39 -12.37 4.94
N THR A 180 -0.18 -12.71 5.38
CA THR A 180 0.41 -14.05 5.16
C THR A 180 -0.41 -15.10 5.89
N LEU A 181 -0.82 -14.82 7.13
CA LEU A 181 -1.72 -15.69 7.88
C LEU A 181 -3.05 -15.92 7.13
N ALA A 182 -3.57 -14.89 6.47
CA ALA A 182 -4.81 -14.97 5.70
C ALA A 182 -4.76 -15.99 4.55
N ILE A 183 -3.60 -16.19 3.92
CA ILE A 183 -3.43 -17.16 2.82
C ILE A 183 -3.79 -18.58 3.26
N PHE A 184 -3.52 -18.93 4.52
CA PHE A 184 -3.84 -20.23 5.07
C PHE A 184 -5.23 -20.25 5.70
N VAL A 185 -5.58 -19.19 6.42
CA VAL A 185 -6.84 -19.10 7.15
C VAL A 185 -8.04 -19.08 6.21
N TYR A 186 -8.00 -18.36 5.09
CA TYR A 186 -9.17 -18.21 4.21
C TYR A 186 -9.54 -19.51 3.47
N PRO A 187 -8.62 -20.21 2.79
CA PRO A 187 -8.93 -21.53 2.22
C PRO A 187 -9.37 -22.53 3.27
N TRP A 188 -8.76 -22.51 4.46
CA TRP A 188 -9.17 -23.38 5.57
C TRP A 188 -10.61 -23.08 6.04
N LEU A 189 -10.98 -21.80 6.18
CA LEU A 189 -12.34 -21.39 6.50
C LEU A 189 -13.34 -21.78 5.40
N TYR A 190 -12.94 -21.69 4.12
CA TYR A 190 -13.78 -22.14 3.02
C TYR A 190 -14.04 -23.64 3.07
N GLN A 191 -13.01 -24.47 3.31
CA GLN A 191 -13.15 -25.92 3.46
C GLN A 191 -14.04 -26.30 4.65
N LEU A 192 -13.90 -25.59 5.78
CA LEU A 192 -14.81 -25.73 6.93
C LEU A 192 -16.25 -25.35 6.56
N ASN A 193 -16.45 -24.30 5.77
CA ASN A 193 -17.78 -23.91 5.29
C ASN A 193 -18.42 -24.96 4.39
N LEU A 194 -17.65 -25.59 3.51
CA LEU A 194 -18.15 -26.70 2.70
C LEU A 194 -18.61 -27.88 3.56
N HIS A 195 -17.93 -28.14 4.69
CA HIS A 195 -18.30 -29.23 5.58
C HIS A 195 -19.52 -28.92 6.47
N TYR A 196 -19.53 -27.74 7.11
CA TYR A 196 -20.55 -27.39 8.11
C TYR A 196 -21.74 -26.60 7.56
N GLN A 197 -21.63 -25.99 6.37
CA GLN A 197 -22.70 -25.22 5.70
C GLN A 197 -23.32 -24.11 6.59
N TRP A 198 -22.54 -23.59 7.53
CA TRP A 198 -22.85 -22.47 8.43
C TRP A 198 -23.04 -21.10 7.72
N LEU A 199 -22.48 -20.89 6.51
CA LEU A 199 -22.63 -19.65 5.75
C LEU A 199 -23.06 -19.96 4.30
N PRO A 200 -24.01 -19.18 3.73
CA PRO A 200 -24.50 -19.36 2.37
C PRO A 200 -23.52 -18.77 1.33
N PHE A 201 -22.23 -19.11 1.42
CA PHE A 201 -21.23 -18.65 0.47
C PHE A 201 -21.07 -19.62 -0.70
N SER A 202 -21.25 -19.10 -1.91
CA SER A 202 -20.72 -19.70 -3.12
C SER A 202 -19.21 -19.43 -3.22
N GLN A 203 -18.56 -20.03 -4.20
CA GLN A 203 -17.16 -19.77 -4.48
C GLN A 203 -16.92 -18.28 -4.81
N GLU A 204 -17.78 -17.69 -5.64
CA GLU A 204 -17.74 -16.27 -6.00
C GLU A 204 -17.94 -15.36 -4.78
N THR A 205 -18.98 -15.60 -3.96
CA THR A 205 -19.25 -14.72 -2.80
C THR A 205 -18.21 -14.87 -1.70
N PHE A 206 -17.59 -16.04 -1.55
CA PHE A 206 -16.40 -16.19 -0.71
C PHE A 206 -15.20 -15.45 -1.29
N GLY A 207 -15.06 -15.42 -2.62
CA GLY A 207 -14.08 -14.58 -3.31
C GLY A 207 -14.25 -13.10 -2.98
N ILE A 208 -15.48 -12.56 -3.07
CA ILE A 208 -15.79 -11.17 -2.68
C ILE A 208 -15.42 -10.93 -1.20
N PHE A 209 -15.75 -11.87 -0.31
CA PHE A 209 -15.35 -11.80 1.09
C PHE A 209 -13.83 -11.74 1.23
N ALA A 210 -13.08 -12.64 0.59
CA ALA A 210 -11.62 -12.66 0.63
C ALA A 210 -10.99 -11.37 0.06
N GLY A 211 -11.47 -10.90 -1.08
CA GLY A 211 -11.00 -9.67 -1.71
C GLY A 211 -11.26 -8.41 -0.88
N SER A 212 -12.42 -8.34 -0.22
CA SER A 212 -12.79 -7.20 0.63
C SER A 212 -12.06 -7.18 1.97
N THR A 213 -11.40 -8.26 2.39
CA THR A 213 -10.87 -8.41 3.77
C THR A 213 -9.39 -8.75 3.87
N ILE A 214 -8.80 -9.46 2.90
CA ILE A 214 -7.35 -9.75 2.88
C ILE A 214 -6.56 -8.47 2.59
N HIS A 215 -5.35 -8.36 3.13
CA HIS A 215 -4.56 -7.12 3.16
C HIS A 215 -3.96 -6.75 1.80
N GLU A 216 -3.40 -7.69 1.05
CA GLU A 216 -2.63 -7.40 -0.16
C GLU A 216 -3.08 -8.24 -1.36
N VAL A 217 -2.85 -7.73 -2.57
CA VAL A 217 -3.25 -8.38 -3.83
C VAL A 217 -2.60 -9.74 -4.01
N ALA A 218 -1.29 -9.86 -3.77
CA ALA A 218 -0.58 -11.13 -3.91
C ALA A 218 -1.16 -12.21 -2.97
N GLN A 219 -1.56 -11.80 -1.76
CA GLN A 219 -2.18 -12.68 -0.76
C GLN A 219 -3.60 -13.07 -1.17
N VAL A 220 -4.36 -12.13 -1.75
CA VAL A 220 -5.69 -12.39 -2.32
C VAL A 220 -5.62 -13.40 -3.46
N VAL A 221 -4.67 -13.22 -4.38
CA VAL A 221 -4.45 -14.16 -5.50
C VAL A 221 -4.10 -15.54 -4.95
N ALA A 222 -3.13 -15.64 -4.02
CA ALA A 222 -2.74 -16.93 -3.43
C ALA A 222 -3.90 -17.62 -2.69
N ALA A 223 -4.66 -16.89 -1.89
CA ALA A 223 -5.80 -17.44 -1.15
C ALA A 223 -6.95 -17.84 -2.09
N GLY A 224 -7.28 -16.99 -3.06
CA GLY A 224 -8.33 -17.23 -4.05
C GLY A 224 -8.00 -18.43 -4.93
N HIS A 225 -6.76 -18.54 -5.40
CA HIS A 225 -6.27 -19.67 -6.19
C HIS A 225 -6.43 -21.01 -5.46
N ALA A 226 -6.13 -21.04 -4.16
CA ALA A 226 -6.28 -22.23 -3.31
C ALA A 226 -7.75 -22.65 -3.10
N ILE A 227 -8.70 -21.74 -3.34
CA ILE A 227 -10.14 -22.01 -3.25
C ILE A 227 -10.70 -22.42 -4.63
N GLY A 228 -10.28 -21.71 -5.68
CA GLY A 228 -10.52 -22.04 -7.08
C GLY A 228 -10.83 -20.80 -7.94
N PRO A 229 -11.06 -20.98 -9.26
CA PRO A 229 -11.04 -19.89 -10.24
C PRO A 229 -12.08 -18.79 -10.00
N ASP A 230 -13.31 -19.13 -9.63
CA ASP A 230 -14.37 -18.13 -9.43
C ASP A 230 -14.09 -17.26 -8.18
N ALA A 231 -13.53 -17.87 -7.14
CA ALA A 231 -13.13 -17.16 -5.93
C ALA A 231 -11.93 -16.25 -6.21
N GLU A 232 -10.93 -16.73 -6.96
CA GLU A 232 -9.77 -15.95 -7.36
C GLU A 232 -10.17 -14.71 -8.16
N ASN A 233 -10.97 -14.89 -9.20
CA ASN A 233 -11.45 -13.79 -10.04
C ASN A 233 -12.23 -12.76 -9.23
N ALA A 234 -13.24 -13.20 -8.47
CA ALA A 234 -14.05 -12.31 -7.65
C ALA A 234 -13.20 -11.58 -6.60
N ALA A 235 -12.29 -12.28 -5.93
CA ALA A 235 -11.45 -11.70 -4.89
C ALA A 235 -10.49 -10.65 -5.46
N VAL A 236 -9.86 -10.91 -6.61
CA VAL A 236 -8.96 -9.94 -7.26
C VAL A 236 -9.74 -8.69 -7.65
N ILE A 237 -10.92 -8.82 -8.26
CA ILE A 237 -11.69 -7.66 -8.71
C ILE A 237 -12.21 -6.85 -7.50
N THR A 238 -12.75 -7.50 -6.46
CA THR A 238 -13.14 -6.81 -5.23
C THR A 238 -11.94 -6.10 -4.59
N LYS A 239 -10.78 -6.76 -4.51
CA LYS A 239 -9.56 -6.14 -3.97
C LYS A 239 -9.16 -4.88 -4.74
N MET A 240 -9.29 -4.94 -6.06
CA MET A 240 -8.98 -3.86 -6.97
C MET A 240 -9.89 -2.63 -6.77
N ILE A 241 -11.19 -2.84 -6.55
CA ILE A 241 -12.15 -1.77 -6.20
C ILE A 241 -11.73 -1.08 -4.91
N ARG A 242 -11.40 -1.85 -3.87
CA ARG A 242 -10.90 -1.31 -2.61
C ARG A 242 -9.63 -0.48 -2.78
N VAL A 243 -8.72 -0.87 -3.68
CA VAL A 243 -7.54 -0.06 -4.01
C VAL A 243 -7.94 1.28 -4.64
N MET A 244 -8.99 1.34 -5.46
CA MET A 244 -9.48 2.62 -6.02
C MET A 244 -9.95 3.58 -4.94
N MET A 245 -10.49 3.05 -3.85
CA MET A 245 -10.90 3.85 -2.70
C MET A 245 -9.74 4.50 -1.95
N LEU A 246 -8.48 4.17 -2.29
CA LEU A 246 -7.30 4.85 -1.76
C LEU A 246 -7.32 6.35 -2.07
N ALA A 247 -7.67 6.74 -3.28
CA ALA A 247 -7.69 8.14 -3.66
C ALA A 247 -8.72 8.98 -2.88
N PRO A 248 -10.02 8.62 -2.82
CA PRO A 248 -10.97 9.34 -1.97
C PRO A 248 -10.58 9.27 -0.49
N PHE A 249 -10.05 8.14 -0.01
CA PHE A 249 -9.53 8.03 1.36
C PHE A 249 -8.43 9.06 1.65
N LEU A 250 -7.42 9.20 0.79
CA LEU A 250 -6.32 10.15 1.00
C LEU A 250 -6.79 11.61 0.95
N LEU A 251 -7.77 11.93 0.10
CA LEU A 251 -8.39 13.25 0.06
C LEU A 251 -9.11 13.56 1.37
N LEU A 252 -9.92 12.63 1.88
CA LEU A 252 -10.64 12.77 3.15
C LEU A 252 -9.68 12.87 4.33
N LEU A 253 -8.63 12.03 4.36
CA LEU A 253 -7.61 12.06 5.40
C LEU A 253 -6.84 13.40 5.39
N SER A 254 -6.42 13.88 4.21
CA SER A 254 -5.76 15.19 4.08
C SER A 254 -6.67 16.32 4.58
N ALA A 255 -7.95 16.32 4.22
CA ALA A 255 -8.92 17.30 4.70
C ALA A 255 -9.12 17.24 6.23
N TYR A 256 -9.19 16.03 6.80
CA TYR A 256 -9.31 15.82 8.24
C TYR A 256 -8.09 16.39 9.00
N LEU A 257 -6.88 16.08 8.55
CA LEU A 257 -5.63 16.56 9.16
C LEU A 257 -5.46 18.08 8.98
N GLY A 258 -5.83 18.62 7.83
CA GLY A 258 -5.80 20.05 7.54
C GLY A 258 -6.70 20.84 8.49
N ARG A 259 -7.91 20.33 8.78
CA ARG A 259 -8.84 20.92 9.76
C ARG A 259 -8.33 20.83 11.19
N SER A 260 -7.68 19.74 11.58
CA SER A 260 -7.19 19.56 12.96
C SER A 260 -6.08 20.55 13.32
N ARG A 261 -5.22 20.93 12.35
CA ARG A 261 -4.16 21.93 12.58
C ARG A 261 -4.71 23.34 12.81
N ILE A 262 -5.82 23.69 12.15
CA ILE A 262 -6.49 24.99 12.32
C ILE A 262 -7.06 25.16 13.73
N LYS A 263 -7.52 24.08 14.37
CA LYS A 263 -8.12 24.14 15.72
C LYS A 263 -7.11 24.34 16.85
N THR A 264 -5.83 23.98 16.66
CA THR A 264 -4.80 24.02 17.72
C THR A 264 -4.02 25.33 17.75
N SER A 265 -4.00 26.07 16.64
CA SER A 265 -3.28 27.33 16.51
C SER A 265 -4.29 28.47 16.45
N GLY A 266 -4.55 29.13 17.58
CA GLY A 266 -5.42 30.32 17.68
C GLY A 266 -4.85 31.59 17.01
N GLU A 267 -3.81 31.48 16.20
CA GLU A 267 -3.17 32.59 15.49
C GLU A 267 -3.55 32.58 14.02
N LYS A 268 -3.76 33.80 13.48
CA LYS A 268 -4.10 34.22 12.11
C LYS A 268 -4.33 33.08 11.10
N ARG A 269 -5.51 33.14 10.44
CA ARG A 269 -5.88 32.40 9.21
C ARG A 269 -4.81 32.52 8.10
N GLU A 270 -3.66 31.88 8.24
CA GLU A 270 -3.01 31.29 7.08
C GLU A 270 -3.95 30.16 6.66
N LYS A 271 -4.48 30.27 5.45
CA LYS A 271 -5.25 29.20 4.82
C LYS A 271 -4.36 27.96 4.89
N SER A 272 -4.60 27.08 5.86
CA SER A 272 -3.99 25.75 5.88
C SER A 272 -4.47 25.08 4.61
N ALA A 273 -3.66 25.21 3.56
CA ALA A 273 -3.99 24.71 2.26
C ALA A 273 -4.16 23.21 2.44
N ILE A 274 -5.35 22.71 2.12
CA ILE A 274 -5.57 21.27 2.02
C ILE A 274 -4.52 20.79 1.01
N THR A 275 -3.52 20.06 1.48
CA THR A 275 -2.51 19.49 0.59
C THR A 275 -3.19 18.39 -0.19
N ILE A 276 -3.68 18.72 -1.39
CA ILE A 276 -4.29 17.75 -2.28
C ILE A 276 -3.16 16.81 -2.75
N PRO A 277 -3.23 15.50 -2.45
CA PRO A 277 -2.32 14.52 -3.02
C PRO A 277 -2.60 14.40 -4.52
N TRP A 278 -1.98 15.26 -5.33
CA TRP A 278 -2.18 15.27 -6.78
C TRP A 278 -1.91 13.92 -7.44
N PHE A 279 -0.97 13.13 -6.90
CA PHE A 279 -0.72 11.77 -7.38
C PHE A 279 -1.97 10.85 -7.27
N ALA A 280 -2.78 11.01 -6.22
CA ALA A 280 -4.00 10.23 -6.02
C ALA A 280 -5.12 10.65 -6.98
N VAL A 281 -5.21 11.95 -7.28
CA VAL A 281 -6.14 12.47 -8.30
C VAL A 281 -5.74 11.96 -9.68
N ILE A 282 -4.45 12.03 -10.02
CA ILE A 282 -3.94 11.54 -11.30
C ILE A 282 -4.11 10.01 -11.41
N PHE A 283 -3.96 9.25 -10.32
CA PHE A 283 -4.27 7.81 -10.30
C PHE A 283 -5.72 7.52 -10.77
N ILE A 284 -6.72 8.26 -10.28
CA ILE A 284 -8.12 8.12 -10.74
C ILE A 284 -8.22 8.46 -12.22
N LEU A 285 -7.56 9.53 -12.67
CA LEU A 285 -7.56 9.93 -14.08
C LEU A 285 -6.91 8.87 -14.98
N MET A 286 -5.84 8.21 -14.54
CA MET A 286 -5.20 7.12 -15.29
C MET A 286 -6.10 5.88 -15.36
N ALA A 287 -6.82 5.54 -14.28
CA ALA A 287 -7.82 4.48 -14.33
C ALA A 287 -8.96 4.81 -15.30
N GLY A 288 -9.46 6.05 -15.28
CA GLY A 288 -10.45 6.53 -16.25
C GLY A 288 -9.93 6.50 -17.69
N PHE A 289 -8.69 6.90 -17.91
CA PHE A 289 -8.03 6.83 -19.22
C PHE A 289 -7.89 5.39 -19.71
N ASN A 290 -7.44 4.47 -18.85
CA ASN A 290 -7.34 3.05 -19.17
C ASN A 290 -8.71 2.44 -19.52
N SER A 291 -9.77 2.90 -18.85
CA SER A 291 -11.17 2.50 -19.13
C SER A 291 -11.67 2.88 -20.52
N LEU A 292 -11.03 3.82 -21.20
CA LEU A 292 -11.36 4.19 -22.58
C LEU A 292 -10.76 3.23 -23.62
N ASN A 293 -9.93 2.26 -23.19
CA ASN A 293 -9.25 1.29 -24.06
C ASN A 293 -8.49 1.93 -25.24
N LEU A 294 -7.92 3.12 -25.02
CA LEU A 294 -7.18 3.88 -26.05
C LEU A 294 -5.78 3.32 -26.31
N LEU A 295 -5.21 2.56 -25.37
CA LEU A 295 -3.90 1.94 -25.50
C LEU A 295 -4.02 0.43 -25.78
N PRO A 296 -3.21 -0.13 -26.69
CA PRO A 296 -3.09 -1.57 -26.85
C PRO A 296 -2.68 -2.26 -25.55
N ALA A 297 -3.20 -3.47 -25.31
CA ALA A 297 -2.93 -4.25 -24.09
C ALA A 297 -1.43 -4.45 -23.79
N VAL A 298 -0.60 -4.56 -24.84
CA VAL A 298 0.87 -4.67 -24.68
C VAL A 298 1.46 -3.45 -23.98
N TRP A 299 1.03 -2.24 -24.35
CA TRP A 299 1.50 -1.00 -23.70
C TRP A 299 1.00 -0.88 -22.27
N VAL A 300 -0.25 -1.28 -22.02
CA VAL A 300 -0.80 -1.33 -20.65
C VAL A 300 0.03 -2.27 -19.78
N ASN A 301 0.36 -3.48 -20.27
CA ASN A 301 1.20 -4.43 -19.54
C ASN A 301 2.59 -3.87 -19.23
N HIS A 302 3.23 -3.14 -20.16
CA HIS A 302 4.51 -2.49 -19.89
C HIS A 302 4.40 -1.40 -18.81
N LEU A 303 3.32 -0.62 -18.80
CA LEU A 303 3.06 0.38 -17.77
C LEU A 303 2.83 -0.27 -16.40
N ILE A 304 2.14 -1.41 -16.38
CA ILE A 304 1.93 -2.24 -15.18
C ILE A 304 3.25 -2.83 -14.67
N THR A 305 4.11 -3.33 -15.54
CA THR A 305 5.45 -3.80 -15.12
C THR A 305 6.28 -2.65 -14.56
N LEU A 306 6.23 -1.48 -15.21
CA LEU A 306 6.93 -0.29 -14.75
C LEU A 306 6.42 0.18 -13.39
N ASP A 307 5.09 0.17 -13.14
CA ASP A 307 4.53 0.53 -11.84
C ASP A 307 5.07 -0.38 -10.72
N THR A 308 5.11 -1.71 -10.96
CA THR A 308 5.67 -2.66 -9.99
C THR A 308 7.11 -2.32 -9.65
N ILE A 309 7.95 -2.06 -10.67
CA ILE A 309 9.37 -1.74 -10.48
C ILE A 309 9.52 -0.44 -9.68
N LEU A 310 8.77 0.61 -10.03
CA LEU A 310 8.84 1.91 -9.36
C LEU A 310 8.40 1.82 -7.89
N LEU A 311 7.30 1.12 -7.62
CA LEU A 311 6.81 0.89 -6.26
C LEU A 311 7.81 0.04 -5.46
N ALA A 312 8.39 -1.01 -6.06
CA ALA A 312 9.40 -1.84 -5.40
C ALA A 312 10.68 -1.06 -5.09
N MET A 313 11.14 -0.20 -6.00
CA MET A 313 12.28 0.69 -5.73
C MET A 313 11.99 1.65 -4.58
N ALA A 314 10.78 2.20 -4.50
CA ALA A 314 10.35 3.02 -3.38
C ALA A 314 10.29 2.22 -2.06
N MET A 315 9.85 0.96 -2.10
CA MET A 315 9.82 0.07 -0.93
C MET A 315 11.23 -0.27 -0.44
N ALA A 316 12.14 -0.60 -1.37
CA ALA A 316 13.54 -0.81 -1.08
C ALA A 316 14.17 0.44 -0.45
N ALA A 317 13.91 1.62 -1.02
CA ALA A 317 14.38 2.90 -0.49
C ALA A 317 13.89 3.16 0.94
N LEU A 318 12.61 2.89 1.21
CA LEU A 318 12.07 2.99 2.57
C LEU A 318 12.78 2.01 3.51
N GLY A 319 12.94 0.75 3.10
CA GLY A 319 13.61 -0.28 3.89
C GLY A 319 15.04 0.11 4.24
N LEU A 320 15.80 0.66 3.28
CA LEU A 320 17.17 1.16 3.50
C LEU A 320 17.25 2.21 4.60
N THR A 321 16.22 3.05 4.72
CA THR A 321 16.12 4.11 5.74
C THR A 321 15.46 3.67 7.04
N THR A 322 15.17 2.37 7.20
CA THR A 322 14.47 1.83 8.35
C THR A 322 15.44 1.12 9.30
N HIS A 323 15.50 1.57 10.54
CA HIS A 323 16.36 0.97 11.57
C HIS A 323 15.63 -0.10 12.38
N ILE A 324 16.22 -1.30 12.49
CA ILE A 324 15.63 -2.43 13.24
C ILE A 324 15.43 -2.11 14.72
N GLY A 325 16.30 -1.28 15.29
CA GLY A 325 16.17 -0.79 16.67
C GLY A 325 14.87 -0.03 16.88
N SER A 326 14.49 0.84 15.93
CA SER A 326 13.24 1.60 15.98
C SER A 326 12.00 0.71 15.83
N ILE A 327 12.08 -0.37 15.04
CA ILE A 327 11.00 -1.36 14.95
C ILE A 327 10.82 -2.08 16.29
N ARG A 328 11.92 -2.52 16.92
CA ARG A 328 11.87 -3.16 18.25
C ARG A 328 11.28 -2.23 19.32
N GLN A 329 11.63 -0.94 19.27
CA GLN A 329 11.11 0.07 20.19
C GLN A 329 9.60 0.32 20.04
N ALA A 330 9.01 0.04 18.88
CA ALA A 330 7.56 0.17 18.69
C ALA A 330 6.75 -0.81 19.57
N GLY A 331 7.37 -1.89 20.04
CA GLY A 331 6.80 -2.84 20.98
C GLY A 331 5.67 -3.70 20.38
N VAL A 332 4.93 -4.37 21.25
CA VAL A 332 3.88 -5.34 20.86
C VAL A 332 2.52 -4.70 20.53
N LYS A 333 2.30 -3.46 20.96
CA LYS A 333 1.01 -2.77 20.83
C LYS A 333 0.54 -2.62 19.37
N PRO A 334 1.40 -2.25 18.39
CA PRO A 334 1.04 -2.25 16.98
C PRO A 334 0.54 -3.61 16.47
N LEU A 335 1.20 -4.69 16.89
CA LEU A 335 0.85 -6.05 16.50
C LEU A 335 -0.50 -6.47 17.09
N LEU A 336 -0.77 -6.13 18.35
CA LEU A 336 -2.06 -6.40 18.99
C LEU A 336 -3.21 -5.61 18.34
N LEU A 337 -2.98 -4.35 17.97
CA LEU A 337 -3.96 -3.58 17.21
C LEU A 337 -4.27 -4.28 15.89
N ALA A 338 -3.25 -4.63 15.12
CA ALA A 338 -3.42 -5.30 13.84
C ALA A 338 -4.05 -6.70 13.97
N LEU A 339 -3.78 -7.44 15.05
CA LEU A 339 -4.46 -8.70 15.36
C LEU A 339 -5.97 -8.49 15.54
N LEU A 340 -6.37 -7.48 16.31
CA LEU A 340 -7.79 -7.17 16.50
C LEU A 340 -8.46 -6.70 15.21
N LEU A 341 -7.75 -5.93 14.37
CA LEU A 341 -8.25 -5.56 13.04
C LEU A 341 -8.36 -6.77 12.12
N PHE A 342 -7.43 -7.72 12.19
CA PHE A 342 -7.51 -8.97 11.43
C PHE A 342 -8.72 -9.82 11.87
N ILE A 343 -8.96 -9.94 13.17
CA ILE A 343 -10.16 -10.60 13.72
C ILE A 343 -11.43 -9.87 13.26
N TRP A 344 -11.43 -8.54 13.27
CA TRP A 344 -12.54 -7.74 12.76
C TRP A 344 -12.78 -7.98 11.26
N LEU A 345 -11.72 -8.03 10.44
CA LEU A 345 -11.85 -8.31 9.02
C LEU A 345 -12.42 -9.72 8.76
N LEU A 346 -12.07 -10.70 9.58
CA LEU A 346 -12.69 -12.03 9.51
C LEU A 346 -14.16 -12.01 9.93
N VAL A 347 -14.46 -11.56 11.14
CA VAL A 347 -15.81 -11.67 11.74
C VAL A 347 -16.74 -10.57 11.25
N GLY A 348 -16.31 -9.32 11.39
CA GLY A 348 -17.05 -8.15 10.92
C GLY A 348 -17.15 -8.11 9.40
N GLY A 349 -16.09 -8.49 8.68
CA GLY A 349 -16.13 -8.61 7.22
C GLY A 349 -17.13 -9.68 6.74
N THR A 350 -17.21 -10.83 7.43
CA THR A 350 -18.26 -11.83 7.16
C THR A 350 -19.65 -11.24 7.37
N GLY A 351 -19.87 -10.55 8.50
CA GLY A 351 -21.15 -9.91 8.80
C GLY A 351 -21.56 -8.85 7.76
N ILE A 352 -20.63 -8.01 7.31
CA ILE A 352 -20.86 -7.01 6.26
C ILE A 352 -21.24 -7.70 4.94
N ASN A 353 -20.49 -8.72 4.53
CA ASN A 353 -20.75 -9.43 3.28
C ASN A 353 -22.14 -10.07 3.29
N LEU A 354 -22.50 -10.78 4.36
CA LEU A 354 -23.82 -11.40 4.50
C LEU A 354 -24.95 -10.37 4.49
N PHE A 355 -24.79 -9.28 5.24
CA PHE A 355 -25.81 -8.24 5.35
C PHE A 355 -26.10 -7.58 4.00
N VAL A 356 -25.04 -7.20 3.26
CA VAL A 356 -25.21 -6.54 1.96
C VAL A 356 -25.73 -7.50 0.90
N GLN A 357 -25.27 -8.75 0.88
CA GLN A 357 -25.78 -9.77 -0.04
C GLN A 357 -27.26 -10.08 0.24
N HIS A 358 -27.68 -10.11 1.51
CA HIS A 358 -29.08 -10.29 1.85
C HIS A 358 -29.96 -9.13 1.33
N ILE A 359 -29.51 -7.89 1.51
CA ILE A 359 -30.23 -6.71 0.99
C ILE A 359 -30.31 -6.72 -0.54
N ALA A 360 -29.27 -7.18 -1.23
CA ALA A 360 -29.27 -7.21 -2.69
C ALA A 360 -30.23 -8.26 -3.29
N LEU A 361 -30.64 -9.25 -2.50
CA LEU A 361 -31.56 -10.32 -2.89
C LEU A 361 -33.03 -10.02 -2.56
N VAL A 362 -33.30 -8.98 -1.77
CA VAL A 362 -34.64 -8.53 -1.33
C VAL A 362 -35.02 -7.26 -2.08
#